data_AF-A0ABD1JTM8-F1
#
_entry.id   AF-A0ABD1JTM8-F1
#
_cell.length_a   1.000
_cell.length_b   1.000
_cell.length_c   1.000
_cell.angle_alpha   90.00
_cell.angle_beta   90.00
_cell.angle_gamma   90.00
#
_symmetry.space_group_name_H-M   'P 1'
#
loop_
_entity.id
_entity.type
_entity.pdbx_description
1 polymer ?
#
loop_
_entity_poly.entity_id
_entity_poly.type
_entity_poly.pdbx_seq_one_letter_code
_entity_poly.pdbx_strand_id
1 'polypeptide(L)' 'MKHMSISRWLSQLGLPQYCRLFDDEYDGVEDLLHLTELDLLELGVHNHVHRIHILSSIQLLQERERRRGQCPADS' A
#
# COMPACT_ATOMS: atom_id res chain seq x y z
N MET A 1 -12.15 14.08 -0.73
CA MET A 1 -11.66 12.77 -0.25
C MET A 1 -10.15 12.89 -0.12
N LYS A 2 -9.54 12.59 1.03
CA LYS A 2 -8.08 12.66 1.14
C LYS A 2 -7.52 11.34 0.64
N HIS A 3 -7.25 11.25 -0.67
CA HIS A 3 -6.38 10.20 -1.20
C HIS A 3 -5.03 10.33 -0.49
N MET A 4 -4.58 9.28 0.18
CA MET A 4 -3.24 9.24 0.76
C MET A 4 -2.26 8.96 -0.36
N SER A 5 -1.32 9.87 -0.62
CA SER A 5 -0.27 9.65 -1.61
C SER A 5 0.66 8.52 -1.17
N ILE A 6 1.09 7.69 -2.13
CA ILE A 6 1.99 6.56 -1.87
C ILE A 6 3.30 7.02 -1.24
N SER A 7 3.87 8.11 -1.77
CA SER A 7 5.07 8.72 -1.20
C SER A 7 4.95 9.08 0.29
N ARG A 8 3.77 9.55 0.72
CA ARG A 8 3.50 9.86 2.13
C ARG A 8 3.39 8.59 2.98
N TRP A 9 2.72 7.57 2.45
CA TRP A 9 2.56 6.29 3.12
C TRP A 9 3.91 5.57 3.33
N LEU A 10 4.75 5.52 2.29
CA LEU A 10 6.10 4.97 2.37
C LEU A 10 6.99 5.77 3.32
N SER A 11 6.87 7.09 3.35
CA SER A 11 7.58 7.94 4.32
C SER A 11 7.18 7.61 5.77
N GLN A 12 5.90 7.34 6.03
CA GLN A 12 5.43 6.90 7.36
C GLN A 12 5.93 5.51 7.74
N LEU A 13 6.15 4.64 6.76
CA LEU A 13 6.75 3.31 6.95
C LEU A 13 8.27 3.35 7.17
N GLY A 14 8.90 4.52 7.04
CA GLY A 14 10.37 4.63 7.06
C GLY A 14 11.03 4.07 5.80
N LEU A 15 10.27 3.98 4.70
CA LEU A 15 10.70 3.42 3.42
C LEU A 15 10.59 4.42 2.24
N PRO A 16 10.95 5.72 2.41
CA PRO A 16 10.79 6.73 1.37
C PRO A 16 11.65 6.48 0.12
N GLN A 17 12.67 5.64 0.20
CA GLN A 17 13.51 5.28 -0.94
C GLN A 17 12.74 4.57 -2.05
N TYR A 18 11.61 3.94 -1.73
CA TYR A 18 10.78 3.25 -2.72
C TYR A 18 9.77 4.16 -3.40
N CYS A 19 9.57 5.41 -2.95
CA CYS A 19 8.51 6.27 -3.49
C CYS A 19 8.51 6.37 -5.01
N ARG A 20 9.69 6.56 -5.62
CA ARG A 20 9.81 6.66 -7.08
C ARG A 20 9.39 5.38 -7.82
N LEU A 21 9.69 4.21 -7.24
CA LEU A 21 9.33 2.93 -7.87
C LEU A 21 7.81 2.73 -7.92
N PHE A 22 7.10 3.25 -6.92
CA PHE A 22 5.65 3.13 -6.85
C PHE A 22 4.92 4.27 -7.55
N ASP A 23 5.43 5.51 -7.48
CA ASP A 23 4.80 6.67 -8.11
C ASP A 23 4.80 6.58 -9.65
N ASP A 24 5.69 5.77 -10.25
CA ASP A 24 5.72 5.53 -11.70
C ASP A 24 4.63 4.52 -12.16
N GLU A 25 4.25 3.57 -11.30
CA GLU A 25 3.33 2.46 -11.64
C GLU A 25 1.93 2.62 -11.02
N TYR A 26 1.79 3.42 -9.96
CA TYR A 26 0.56 3.55 -9.18
C TYR A 26 0.27 5.00 -8.78
N ASP A 27 -1.00 5.40 -8.82
CA ASP A 27 -1.43 6.77 -8.51
C ASP A 27 -1.80 6.94 -7.02
N GLY A 28 -2.21 5.86 -6.34
CA GLY A 28 -2.66 5.92 -4.95
C GLY A 28 -2.45 4.66 -4.13
N VAL A 29 -2.55 4.80 -2.80
CA VAL A 29 -2.46 3.65 -1.88
C VAL A 29 -3.58 2.62 -2.06
N GLU A 30 -4.65 2.99 -2.76
CA GLU A 30 -5.78 2.10 -3.07
C GLU A 30 -5.40 1.06 -4.15
N ASP A 31 -4.54 1.43 -5.09
CA ASP A 31 -4.02 0.51 -6.11
C ASP A 31 -3.09 -0.53 -5.47
N LEU A 32 -2.42 -0.14 -4.37
CA LEU A 32 -1.52 -1.02 -3.62
C LEU A 32 -2.24 -2.13 -2.87
N LEU A 33 -3.56 -2.04 -2.69
CA LEU A 33 -4.35 -3.02 -1.94
C LEU A 33 -4.31 -4.42 -2.56
N HIS A 34 -3.93 -4.55 -3.83
CA HIS A 34 -3.90 -5.82 -4.54
C HIS A 34 -2.49 -6.38 -4.73
N LEU A 35 -1.47 -5.70 -4.23
CA LEU A 35 -0.08 -6.12 -4.43
C LEU A 35 0.28 -7.37 -3.62
N THR A 36 1.02 -8.23 -4.30
CA THR A 36 1.58 -9.47 -3.79
C THR A 36 3.09 -9.34 -3.57
N GLU A 37 3.69 -10.35 -2.93
CA GLU A 37 5.15 -10.37 -2.79
C GLU A 37 5.86 -10.38 -4.15
N LEU A 38 5.27 -11.03 -5.16
CA LEU A 38 5.83 -11.08 -6.51
C LEU A 38 5.85 -9.69 -7.16
N ASP A 39 4.75 -8.94 -7.07
CA ASP A 39 4.68 -7.59 -7.62
C ASP A 39 5.75 -6.68 -6.99
N LEU A 40 5.97 -6.80 -5.68
CA LEU A 40 7.03 -6.06 -4.99
C LEU A 40 8.43 -6.46 -5.48
N LEU A 41 8.65 -7.73 -5.79
CA LEU A 41 9.92 -8.19 -6.37
C LEU A 41 10.11 -7.60 -7.78
N GLU A 42 9.08 -7.63 -8.61
CA GLU A 42 9.11 -7.08 -9.98
C GLU A 42 9.32 -5.56 -9.99
N LEU A 43 8.76 -4.85 -9.00
CA LEU A 43 9.01 -3.42 -8.78
C LEU A 43 10.46 -3.09 -8.34
N GLY A 44 11.24 -4.10 -7.98
CA GLY A 44 12.63 -3.95 -7.52
C GLY A 44 12.83 -3.93 -5.99
N VAL A 45 11.82 -4.31 -5.20
CA VAL A 45 11.92 -4.43 -3.74
C VAL A 45 12.52 -5.79 -3.35
N HIS A 46 13.81 -5.98 -3.59
CA HIS A 46 14.49 -7.26 -3.30
C HIS A 46 14.79 -7.48 -1.81
N ASN A 47 14.72 -6.45 -0.97
CA ASN A 47 14.96 -6.58 0.47
C ASN A 47 13.76 -7.25 1.16
N HIS A 48 13.98 -8.44 1.72
CA HIS A 48 12.93 -9.23 2.37
C HIS A 48 12.27 -8.52 3.56
N VAL A 49 13.05 -7.84 4.41
CA VAL A 49 12.52 -7.10 5.56
C VAL A 49 11.61 -5.97 5.10
N HIS A 50 12.02 -5.23 4.06
CA HIS A 50 11.21 -4.16 3.50
C HIS A 50 9.92 -4.69 2.86
N ARG A 51 9.99 -5.81 2.14
CA ARG A 51 8.79 -6.46 1.56
C ARG A 51 7.79 -6.84 2.63
N ILE A 52 8.23 -7.51 3.70
CA ILE A 52 7.34 -7.87 4.81
C ILE A 52 6.69 -6.62 5.40
N HIS A 53 7.46 -5.56 5.66
CA HIS A 53 6.92 -4.30 6.18
C HIS A 53 5.85 -3.69 5.26
N ILE A 54 6.12 -3.64 3.96
CA ILE A 54 5.20 -3.11 2.94
C ILE A 54 3.94 -3.97 2.90
N LEU A 55 4.06 -5.30 2.78
CA LEU A 55 2.93 -6.23 2.74
C LEU A 55 2.06 -6.16 4.00
N SER A 56 2.68 -6.17 5.19
CA SER A 56 1.95 -6.03 6.45
C SER A 56 1.20 -4.69 6.52
N SER A 57 1.79 -3.62 6.00
CA SER A 57 1.09 -2.34 5.95
C SER A 57 -0.03 -2.30 4.91
N ILE A 58 0.10 -3.01 3.78
CA ILE A 58 -0.97 -3.17 2.80
C ILE A 58 -2.15 -3.95 3.40
N GLN A 59 -1.89 -5.03 4.15
CA GLN A 59 -2.92 -5.77 4.87
C GLN A 59 -3.71 -4.88 5.85
N LEU A 60 -3.02 -3.97 6.54
CA LEU A 60 -3.66 -2.97 7.40
C LEU A 60 -4.52 -1.97 6.61
N LEU A 61 -4.09 -1.58 5.41
CA LEU A 61 -4.89 -0.73 4.53
C LEU A 61 -6.15 -1.47 4.05
N GLN A 62 -6.03 -2.74 3.64
CA GLN A 62 -7.18 -3.58 3.24
C GLN A 62 -8.22 -3.69 4.35
N GLU A 63 -7.80 -3.93 5.59
CA GLU A 63 -8.71 -4.01 6.74
C GLU A 63 -9.43 -2.67 7.00
N ARG A 64 -8.73 -1.54 6.83
CA ARG A 64 -9.34 -0.21 6.95
C ARG A 64 -10.37 0.05 5.85
N GLU A 65 -10.05 -0.31 4.62
CA GLU A 65 -10.96 -0.13 3.48
C GLU A 65 -12.18 -1.06 3.58
N ARG A 66 -12.00 -2.30 4.03
CA ARG A 66 -13.12 -3.19 4.36
C ARG A 66 -14.08 -2.56 5.38
N ARG A 67 -13.55 -1.95 6.44
CA ARG A 67 -14.36 -1.26 7.46
C ARG A 67 -15.06 -0.01 6.91
N ARG A 68 -14.46 0.68 5.95
CA ARG A 68 -15.07 1.84 5.28
C ARG A 68 -16.17 1.45 4.31
N GLY A 69 -16.01 0.32 3.62
CA GLY A 69 -17.03 -0.26 2.73
C GLY A 69 -18.21 -0.89 3.49
N GLN A 70 -18.07 -1.16 4.78
CA GLN A 70 -19.13 -1.70 5.64
C GLN A 70 -19.93 -0.57 6.31
N CYS A 71 -20.62 0.24 5.53
CA CYS A 71 -21.88 0.82 6.00
C CYS A 71 -22.95 -0.27 5.91
N PRO A 72 -23.58 -0.70 7.03
CA PRO A 72 -24.72 -1.59 6.95
C PRO A 72 -25.89 -0.80 6.36
N ALA A 73 -26.09 -0.91 5.06
CA ALA A 73 -27.40 -0.71 4.46
C ALA A 73 -28.21 -1.97 4.77
N ASP A 74 -28.87 -2.00 5.92
CA ASP A 74 -30.23 -2.52 6.05
C ASP A 74 -30.72 -2.27 7.48
N SER A 75 -31.68 -1.33 7.56
CA SER A 75 -32.60 -1.13 8.68
C SER A 75 -33.90 -1.85 8.39
#